data_AF-A0A2V8H8C4-F1
#
_entry.id   AF-A0A2V8H8C4-F1
#
_cell.length_a   1.000
_cell.length_b   1.000
_cell.length_c   1.000
_cell.angle_alpha   90.00
_cell.angle_beta   90.00
_cell.angle_gamma   90.00
#
_symmetry.space_group_name_H-M   'P 1'
#
loop_
_entity.id
_entity.type
_entity.pdbx_description
1 polymer ?
#
loop_
_entity_poly.entity_id
_entity_poly.type
_entity_poly.pdbx_seq_one_letter_code
_entity_poly.pdbx_strand_id
1 'polypeptide(L)'
;MKMFSAIAGIALALAAVFFLRYSIDQGWLRPEIRVAIGLITGIALLVVCELKAARRYPTTANAMDASAIAILFSTFFAAHALWNLIPSGVTFGLLALVTAVAVLLSIRRDSVFIAVLGLLGGFATPILLSTGANQPIPLFTYLLLLNIGLAWVAWRKRWSVLTILTLVLTAIYQWGWVIKFLGQSPLPLAMGIFLVFAIAGFISLLFSARGATDSSAKQRLQYTGLMAAVMPLIFAVYLAAVPQYREHATLLFGFVLIIDIGLLALTIGLGEELAHATGAVATLLVMAIWVAQPYASDAWMVAVGFTAAFVVLYALAPLVADRFSKPFSGVAAQAAYAAPTLLFAFAVLARSPLAGDAPVKLFAPLFALLVLIAWRAITAEEFLLYFVAAFFGLAASASR
;
A
#
# COMPACT_ATOMS: atom_id res chain seq x y z
N MET A 1 34.45 1.67 -9.37
CA MET A 1 34.07 1.52 -10.80
C MET A 1 32.56 1.63 -11.07
N LYS A 2 31.64 1.21 -10.16
CA LYS A 2 30.18 1.34 -10.35
C LYS A 2 29.67 2.80 -10.46
N MET A 3 30.30 3.76 -9.77
CA MET A 3 29.90 5.18 -9.82
C MET A 3 30.18 5.85 -11.17
N PHE A 4 31.31 5.57 -11.81
CA PHE A 4 31.65 6.14 -13.12
C PHE A 4 30.67 5.72 -14.23
N SER A 5 30.15 4.48 -14.16
CA SER A 5 29.16 3.99 -15.14
C SER A 5 27.78 4.60 -14.92
N ALA A 6 27.38 4.89 -13.68
CA ALA A 6 26.16 5.62 -13.38
C ALA A 6 26.26 7.07 -13.88
N ILE A 7 27.41 7.70 -13.66
CA ILE A 7 27.71 9.04 -14.18
C ILE A 7 27.71 9.05 -15.71
N ALA A 8 28.26 8.03 -16.37
CA ALA A 8 28.23 7.91 -17.83
C ALA A 8 26.81 7.70 -18.38
N GLY A 9 25.98 6.87 -17.73
CA GLY A 9 24.58 6.68 -18.12
C GLY A 9 23.73 7.95 -17.93
N ILE A 10 23.95 8.66 -16.82
CA ILE A 10 23.32 9.96 -16.55
C ILE A 10 23.82 11.00 -17.55
N ALA A 11 25.12 11.04 -17.86
CA ALA A 11 25.70 11.94 -18.84
C ALA A 11 25.19 11.66 -20.26
N LEU A 12 25.01 10.39 -20.64
CA LEU A 12 24.44 10.03 -21.95
C LEU A 12 22.94 10.37 -22.02
N ALA A 13 22.20 10.14 -20.94
CA ALA A 13 20.80 10.55 -20.84
C ALA A 13 20.64 12.07 -20.89
N LEU A 14 21.48 12.81 -20.16
CA LEU A 14 21.55 14.27 -20.23
C LEU A 14 21.96 14.72 -21.63
N ALA A 15 22.95 14.09 -22.27
CA ALA A 15 23.37 14.42 -23.62
C ALA A 15 22.23 14.19 -24.63
N ALA A 16 21.46 13.12 -24.50
CA ALA A 16 20.29 12.87 -25.34
C ALA A 16 19.18 13.90 -25.12
N VAL A 17 18.90 14.25 -23.86
CA VAL A 17 17.89 15.28 -23.50
C VAL A 17 18.33 16.67 -23.96
N PHE A 18 19.60 17.03 -23.77
CA PHE A 18 20.18 18.29 -24.23
C PHE A 18 20.24 18.36 -25.76
N PHE A 19 20.56 17.25 -26.44
CA PHE A 19 20.53 17.18 -27.90
C PHE A 19 19.10 17.34 -28.43
N LEU A 20 18.11 16.74 -27.77
CA LEU A 20 16.70 16.93 -28.11
C LEU A 20 16.26 18.38 -27.90
N ARG A 21 16.66 19.00 -26.77
CA ARG A 21 16.39 20.41 -26.46
C ARG A 21 17.10 21.35 -27.45
N TYR A 22 18.34 21.07 -27.81
CA TYR A 22 19.10 21.83 -28.79
C TYR A 22 18.49 21.74 -30.20
N SER A 23 17.95 20.57 -30.57
CA SER A 23 17.15 20.39 -31.78
C SER A 23 15.83 21.19 -31.74
N ILE A 24 15.22 21.35 -30.56
CA ILE A 24 14.05 22.21 -30.35
C ILE A 24 14.40 23.68 -30.56
N ASP A 25 15.49 24.15 -29.96
CA ASP A 25 15.90 25.56 -30.00
C ASP A 25 16.30 26.04 -31.41
N GLN A 26 16.74 25.14 -32.31
CA GLN A 26 17.18 25.50 -33.66
C GLN A 26 16.09 25.40 -34.75
N GLY A 27 14.92 24.83 -34.48
CA GLY A 27 13.79 24.82 -35.44
C GLY A 27 13.97 24.04 -36.75
N TRP A 28 15.08 23.32 -36.96
CA TRP A 28 15.42 22.73 -38.28
C TRP A 28 14.65 21.47 -38.69
N LEU A 29 14.07 20.75 -37.73
CA LEU A 29 13.48 19.43 -37.96
C LEU A 29 11.98 19.46 -37.66
N ARG A 30 11.16 18.92 -38.58
CA ARG A 30 9.72 18.73 -38.33
C ARG A 30 9.49 17.76 -37.16
N PRO A 31 8.44 17.93 -36.35
CA PRO A 31 8.16 17.08 -35.18
C PRO A 31 8.16 15.57 -35.48
N GLU A 32 7.63 15.16 -36.64
CA GLU A 32 7.54 13.75 -37.06
C GLU A 32 8.93 13.12 -37.24
N ILE A 33 9.85 13.87 -37.85
CA ILE A 33 11.21 13.40 -38.12
C ILE A 33 12.00 13.25 -36.82
N ARG A 34 11.77 14.13 -35.84
CA ARG A 34 12.40 14.05 -34.51
C ARG A 34 11.96 12.80 -33.77
N VAL A 35 10.67 12.50 -33.79
CA VAL A 35 10.10 11.28 -33.20
C VAL A 35 10.67 10.04 -33.89
N ALA A 36 10.77 10.05 -35.22
CA ALA A 36 11.37 8.94 -35.97
C ALA A 36 12.84 8.70 -35.62
N ILE A 37 13.65 9.77 -35.53
CA ILE A 37 15.07 9.66 -35.14
C ILE A 37 15.19 9.12 -33.71
N GLY A 38 14.40 9.64 -32.77
CA GLY A 38 14.41 9.17 -31.38
C GLY A 38 14.03 7.68 -31.28
N LEU A 39 13.00 7.26 -32.02
CA LEU A 39 12.55 5.88 -32.08
C LEU A 39 13.61 4.96 -32.69
N ILE A 40 14.17 5.33 -33.85
CA ILE A 40 15.22 4.55 -34.52
C ILE A 40 16.45 4.44 -33.62
N THR A 41 16.86 5.53 -32.99
CA THR A 41 18.03 5.55 -32.11
C THR A 41 17.81 4.67 -30.88
N GLY A 42 16.64 4.78 -30.23
CA GLY A 42 16.29 3.94 -29.09
C GLY A 42 16.25 2.45 -29.44
N ILE A 43 15.60 2.09 -30.55
CA ILE A 43 15.53 0.69 -31.00
C ILE A 43 16.92 0.18 -31.41
N ALA A 44 17.69 0.96 -32.17
CA ALA A 44 19.02 0.58 -32.59
C ALA A 44 19.93 0.31 -31.39
N LEU A 45 19.88 1.17 -30.35
CA LEU A 45 20.64 0.96 -29.12
C LEU A 45 20.23 -0.35 -28.43
N LEU A 46 18.93 -0.65 -28.30
CA LEU A 46 18.46 -1.91 -27.72
C LEU A 46 18.96 -3.13 -28.51
N VAL A 47 18.91 -3.08 -29.85
CA VAL A 47 19.35 -4.17 -30.72
C VAL A 47 20.87 -4.37 -30.63
N VAL A 48 21.64 -3.27 -30.68
CA VAL A 48 23.11 -3.31 -30.57
C VAL A 48 23.54 -3.91 -29.23
N CYS A 49 22.85 -3.58 -28.16
CA CYS A 49 23.15 -4.12 -26.84
C CYS A 49 22.86 -5.62 -26.72
N GLU A 50 21.99 -6.19 -27.55
CA GLU A 50 21.66 -7.62 -27.54
C GLU A 50 22.73 -8.48 -28.26
N LEU A 51 23.58 -7.87 -29.09
CA LEU A 51 24.66 -8.53 -29.84
C LEU A 51 25.70 -9.20 -28.91
N LYS A 52 26.26 -10.33 -29.37
CA LYS A 52 27.27 -11.12 -28.63
C LYS A 52 28.47 -10.29 -28.15
N ALA A 53 28.89 -9.28 -28.91
CA ALA A 53 30.00 -8.40 -28.56
C ALA A 53 29.70 -7.52 -27.34
N ALA A 54 28.47 -7.00 -27.24
CA ALA A 54 28.04 -6.15 -26.12
C ALA A 54 27.88 -6.94 -24.82
N ARG A 55 27.54 -8.25 -24.90
CA ARG A 55 27.45 -9.14 -23.72
C ARG A 55 28.78 -9.33 -23.00
N ARG A 56 29.92 -9.03 -23.65
CA ARG A 56 31.26 -9.12 -23.05
C ARG A 56 31.54 -7.99 -22.05
N TYR A 57 30.77 -6.89 -22.10
CA TYR A 57 30.90 -5.73 -21.22
C TYR A 57 29.55 -5.41 -20.54
N PRO A 58 29.17 -6.17 -19.49
CA PRO A 58 27.83 -6.11 -18.91
C PRO A 58 27.47 -4.73 -18.33
N THR A 59 28.45 -3.99 -17.79
CA THR A 59 28.23 -2.65 -17.25
C THR A 59 27.89 -1.61 -18.32
N THR A 60 28.62 -1.62 -19.44
CA THR A 60 28.39 -0.68 -20.54
C THR A 60 27.08 -0.97 -21.24
N ALA A 61 26.77 -2.24 -21.47
CA ALA A 61 25.52 -2.64 -22.09
C ALA A 61 24.29 -2.30 -21.22
N ASN A 62 24.41 -2.39 -19.89
CA ASN A 62 23.35 -1.96 -18.97
C ASN A 62 23.10 -0.44 -19.02
N ALA A 63 24.16 0.37 -19.16
CA ALA A 63 24.03 1.81 -19.29
C ALA A 63 23.40 2.20 -20.63
N MET A 64 23.79 1.54 -21.73
CA MET A 64 23.23 1.79 -23.05
C MET A 64 21.74 1.39 -23.14
N ASP A 65 21.34 0.25 -22.56
CA ASP A 65 19.92 -0.13 -22.47
C ASP A 65 19.11 0.89 -21.67
N ALA A 66 19.65 1.35 -20.53
CA ALA A 66 19.03 2.37 -19.71
C ALA A 66 18.81 3.68 -20.48
N SER A 67 19.83 4.12 -21.24
CA SER A 67 19.72 5.29 -22.10
C SER A 67 18.74 5.08 -23.26
N ALA A 68 18.68 3.89 -23.85
CA ALA A 68 17.72 3.56 -24.89
C ALA A 68 16.27 3.64 -24.38
N ILE A 69 16.00 3.10 -23.19
CA ILE A 69 14.70 3.20 -22.53
C ILE A 69 14.35 4.66 -22.25
N ALA A 70 15.29 5.47 -21.75
CA ALA A 70 15.08 6.89 -21.48
C ALA A 70 14.78 7.69 -22.76
N ILE A 71 15.46 7.38 -23.87
CA ILE A 71 15.22 7.99 -25.19
C ILE A 71 13.82 7.63 -25.69
N LEU A 72 13.42 6.36 -25.63
CA LEU A 72 12.08 5.92 -26.05
C LEU A 72 10.98 6.58 -25.21
N PHE A 73 11.15 6.64 -23.89
CA PHE A 73 10.23 7.33 -22.99
C PHE A 73 10.07 8.81 -23.36
N SER A 74 11.19 9.52 -23.50
CA SER A 74 11.21 10.95 -23.83
C SER A 74 10.60 11.21 -25.20
N THR A 75 10.85 10.32 -26.17
CA THR A 75 10.36 10.44 -27.54
C THR A 75 8.83 10.32 -27.61
N PHE A 76 8.25 9.28 -27.00
CA PHE A 76 6.79 9.11 -26.99
C PHE A 76 6.09 10.17 -26.14
N PHE A 77 6.68 10.56 -25.02
CA PHE A 77 6.16 11.66 -24.22
C PHE A 77 6.14 12.97 -25.00
N ALA A 78 7.24 13.36 -25.66
CA ALA A 78 7.31 14.58 -26.45
C ALA A 78 6.35 14.55 -27.65
N ALA A 79 6.20 13.39 -28.31
CA ALA A 79 5.25 13.18 -29.40
C ALA A 79 3.81 13.54 -29.00
N HIS A 80 3.42 13.23 -27.76
CA HIS A 80 2.10 13.59 -27.24
C HIS A 80 2.06 15.00 -26.65
N ALA A 81 2.88 15.27 -25.64
CA ALA A 81 2.74 16.45 -24.78
C ALA A 81 3.20 17.75 -25.45
N LEU A 82 4.24 17.70 -26.27
CA LEU A 82 4.79 18.90 -26.91
C LEU A 82 4.19 19.14 -28.29
N TRP A 83 3.90 18.07 -29.03
CA TRP A 83 3.54 18.18 -30.44
C TRP A 83 2.15 17.65 -30.79
N ASN A 84 1.45 17.00 -29.85
CA ASN A 84 0.10 16.45 -30.04
C ASN A 84 -0.04 15.53 -31.28
N LEU A 85 1.05 14.85 -31.68
CA LEU A 85 1.11 13.97 -32.86
C LEU A 85 0.31 12.68 -32.67
N ILE A 86 0.26 12.18 -31.44
CA ILE A 86 -0.38 10.91 -31.08
C ILE A 86 -1.41 11.11 -29.96
N PRO A 87 -2.57 10.43 -30.02
CA PRO A 87 -3.59 10.52 -28.96
C PRO A 87 -3.07 9.95 -27.62
N SER A 88 -3.57 10.49 -26.50
CA SER A 88 -3.15 10.09 -25.14
C SER A 88 -3.22 8.58 -24.90
N GLY A 89 -4.27 7.91 -25.36
CA GLY A 89 -4.42 6.46 -25.22
C GLY A 89 -3.35 5.64 -25.94
N VAL A 90 -2.92 6.08 -27.14
CA VAL A 90 -1.85 5.41 -27.89
C VAL A 90 -0.51 5.64 -27.21
N THR A 91 -0.24 6.86 -26.77
CA THR A 91 0.97 7.20 -26.00
C THR A 91 1.07 6.38 -24.72
N PHE A 92 -0.04 6.22 -24.01
CA PHE A 92 -0.11 5.40 -22.81
C PHE A 92 0.26 3.95 -23.09
N GLY A 93 -0.30 3.35 -24.14
CA GLY A 93 0.04 1.99 -24.57
C GLY A 93 1.53 1.83 -24.94
N LEU A 94 2.10 2.82 -25.65
CA LEU A 94 3.50 2.81 -26.03
C LEU A 94 4.44 2.96 -24.82
N LEU A 95 4.13 3.85 -23.88
CA LEU A 95 4.92 4.01 -22.65
C LEU A 95 4.81 2.77 -21.74
N ALA A 96 3.63 2.15 -21.66
CA ALA A 96 3.46 0.86 -20.98
C ALA A 96 4.29 -0.25 -21.64
N LEU A 97 4.35 -0.29 -22.99
CA LEU A 97 5.18 -1.23 -23.73
C LEU A 97 6.68 -1.02 -23.43
N VAL A 98 7.15 0.24 -23.43
CA VAL A 98 8.55 0.57 -23.09
C VAL A 98 8.86 0.15 -21.65
N THR A 99 7.92 0.33 -20.71
CA THR A 99 8.05 -0.14 -19.33
C THR A 99 8.19 -1.66 -19.28
N ALA A 100 7.35 -2.40 -20.01
CA ALA A 100 7.42 -3.85 -20.08
C ALA A 100 8.75 -4.35 -20.67
N VAL A 101 9.25 -3.69 -21.73
CA VAL A 101 10.57 -3.97 -22.31
C VAL A 101 11.68 -3.70 -21.30
N ALA A 102 11.63 -2.57 -20.59
CA ALA A 102 12.60 -2.22 -19.53
C ALA A 102 12.62 -3.30 -18.42
N VAL A 103 11.44 -3.73 -17.98
CA VAL A 103 11.30 -4.80 -16.99
C VAL A 103 11.90 -6.11 -17.51
N LEU A 104 11.58 -6.52 -18.75
CA LEU A 104 12.09 -7.75 -19.33
C LEU A 104 13.63 -7.73 -19.47
N LEU A 105 14.19 -6.62 -19.94
CA LEU A 105 15.63 -6.41 -20.04
C LEU A 105 16.30 -6.42 -18.67
N SER A 106 15.67 -5.84 -17.66
CA SER A 106 16.20 -5.85 -16.29
C SER A 106 16.34 -7.27 -15.73
N ILE A 107 15.38 -8.15 -16.01
CA ILE A 107 15.43 -9.57 -15.61
C ILE A 107 16.57 -10.28 -16.36
N ARG A 108 16.65 -10.09 -17.68
CA ARG A 108 17.65 -10.73 -18.54
C ARG A 108 19.08 -10.33 -18.19
N ARG A 109 19.31 -9.05 -17.87
CA ARG A 109 20.65 -8.51 -17.56
C ARG A 109 21.00 -8.46 -16.08
N ASP A 110 20.07 -8.85 -15.21
CA ASP A 110 20.24 -8.78 -13.75
C ASP A 110 20.62 -7.37 -13.26
N SER A 111 20.01 -6.35 -13.87
CA SER A 111 20.33 -4.95 -13.61
C SER A 111 19.21 -4.24 -12.87
N VAL A 112 19.44 -3.95 -11.58
CA VAL A 112 18.55 -3.14 -10.73
C VAL A 112 18.32 -1.75 -11.34
N PHE A 113 19.35 -1.17 -11.97
CA PHE A 113 19.27 0.19 -12.53
C PHE A 113 18.23 0.31 -13.66
N ILE A 114 18.22 -0.68 -14.57
CA ILE A 114 17.23 -0.74 -15.66
C ILE A 114 15.83 -0.91 -15.07
N ALA A 115 15.69 -1.73 -14.03
CA ALA A 115 14.41 -1.98 -13.39
C ALA A 115 13.86 -0.72 -12.69
N VAL A 116 14.72 0.04 -12.00
CA VAL A 116 14.36 1.30 -11.36
C VAL A 116 13.95 2.34 -12.41
N LEU A 117 14.66 2.45 -13.53
CA LEU A 117 14.27 3.34 -14.63
C LEU A 117 12.91 2.95 -15.23
N GLY A 118 12.67 1.67 -15.48
CA GLY A 118 11.38 1.18 -15.95
C GLY A 118 10.27 1.48 -14.95
N LEU A 119 10.51 1.25 -13.66
CA LEU A 119 9.58 1.58 -12.59
C LEU A 119 9.26 3.08 -12.56
N LEU A 120 10.28 3.94 -12.55
CA LEU A 120 10.09 5.39 -12.54
C LEU A 120 9.34 5.88 -13.78
N GLY A 121 9.65 5.36 -14.97
CA GLY A 121 8.92 5.66 -16.20
C GLY A 121 7.47 5.18 -16.16
N GLY A 122 7.24 3.96 -15.66
CA GLY A 122 5.90 3.39 -15.48
C GLY A 122 5.04 4.24 -14.54
N PHE A 123 5.60 4.66 -13.40
CA PHE A 123 4.92 5.55 -12.47
C PHE A 123 4.88 7.01 -12.93
N ALA A 124 5.71 7.46 -13.87
CA ALA A 124 5.60 8.81 -14.43
C ALA A 124 4.48 8.90 -15.48
N THR A 125 4.19 7.81 -16.20
CA THR A 125 3.25 7.76 -17.32
C THR A 125 1.88 8.37 -17.01
N PRO A 126 1.20 8.04 -15.89
CA PRO A 126 -0.11 8.62 -15.59
C PRO A 126 -0.07 10.10 -15.27
N ILE A 127 0.97 10.59 -14.57
CA ILE A 127 1.13 12.03 -14.28
C ILE A 127 1.37 12.81 -15.58
N LEU A 128 2.22 12.27 -16.45
CA LEU A 128 2.60 12.88 -17.72
C LEU A 128 1.45 12.95 -18.72
N LEU A 129 0.54 11.98 -18.69
CA LEU A 129 -0.61 11.88 -19.60
C LEU A 129 -1.94 12.26 -18.93
N SER A 130 -1.90 12.76 -17.70
CA SER A 130 -3.10 13.08 -16.94
C SER A 130 -3.86 14.22 -17.61
N THR A 131 -5.13 13.96 -17.93
CA THR A 131 -6.07 14.98 -18.42
C THR A 131 -6.60 15.87 -17.30
N GLY A 132 -6.15 15.66 -16.05
CA GLY A 132 -6.66 16.35 -14.86
C GLY A 132 -8.05 15.89 -14.41
N ALA A 133 -8.72 15.04 -15.18
CA ALA A 133 -10.03 14.49 -14.88
C ALA A 133 -9.96 13.42 -13.76
N ASN A 134 -11.03 13.33 -12.95
CA ASN A 134 -11.14 12.31 -11.91
C ASN A 134 -11.54 10.95 -12.52
N GLN A 135 -10.54 10.17 -12.96
CA GLN A 135 -10.74 8.83 -13.48
C GLN A 135 -10.00 7.79 -12.62
N PRO A 136 -10.51 7.45 -11.43
CA PRO A 136 -9.83 6.57 -10.49
C PRO A 136 -9.67 5.14 -11.02
N ILE A 137 -10.70 4.61 -11.70
CA ILE A 137 -10.70 3.21 -12.14
C ILE A 137 -9.55 2.93 -13.14
N PRO A 138 -9.40 3.67 -14.25
CA PRO A 138 -8.27 3.44 -15.17
C PRO A 138 -6.91 3.63 -14.51
N LEU A 139 -6.76 4.68 -13.69
CA LEU A 139 -5.51 5.01 -13.00
C LEU A 139 -5.07 3.86 -12.08
N PHE A 140 -5.93 3.45 -11.16
CA PHE A 140 -5.60 2.42 -10.17
C PHE A 140 -5.55 1.02 -10.79
N THR A 141 -6.28 0.75 -11.87
CA THR A 141 -6.13 -0.51 -12.63
C THR A 141 -4.75 -0.61 -13.26
N TYR A 142 -4.28 0.45 -13.90
CA TYR A 142 -2.93 0.51 -14.44
C TYR A 142 -1.86 0.36 -13.35
N LEU A 143 -1.99 1.12 -12.27
CA LEU A 143 -1.05 1.04 -11.15
C LEU A 143 -1.04 -0.34 -10.52
N LEU A 144 -2.19 -1.02 -10.44
CA LEU A 144 -2.28 -2.39 -9.94
C LEU A 144 -1.53 -3.37 -10.86
N LEU A 145 -1.73 -3.27 -12.18
CA LEU A 145 -1.03 -4.11 -13.15
C LEU A 145 0.49 -3.87 -13.10
N LEU A 146 0.91 -2.61 -12.98
CA LEU A 146 2.30 -2.23 -12.82
C LEU A 146 2.89 -2.79 -11.51
N ASN A 147 2.14 -2.69 -10.41
CA ASN A 147 2.52 -3.25 -9.11
C ASN A 147 2.69 -4.77 -9.18
N ILE A 148 1.77 -5.49 -9.83
CA ILE A 148 1.86 -6.95 -10.01
C ILE A 148 3.10 -7.31 -10.83
N GLY A 149 3.37 -6.59 -11.93
CA GLY A 149 4.55 -6.81 -12.76
C GLY A 149 5.86 -6.58 -11.98
N LEU A 150 5.94 -5.49 -11.22
CA LEU A 150 7.12 -5.16 -10.41
C LEU A 150 7.28 -6.10 -9.21
N ALA A 151 6.19 -6.52 -8.58
CA ALA A 151 6.17 -7.53 -7.53
C ALA A 151 6.72 -8.87 -8.04
N TRP A 152 6.31 -9.29 -9.25
CA TRP A 152 6.83 -10.50 -9.88
C TRP A 152 8.34 -10.43 -10.14
N VAL A 153 8.84 -9.28 -10.60
CA VAL A 153 10.28 -9.03 -10.79
C VAL A 153 11.02 -9.06 -9.47
N ALA A 154 10.51 -8.35 -8.47
CA ALA A 154 11.10 -8.28 -7.14
C ALA A 154 11.16 -9.67 -6.48
N TRP A 155 10.16 -10.51 -6.69
CA TRP A 155 10.16 -11.90 -6.25
C TRP A 155 11.24 -12.74 -6.94
N ARG A 156 11.32 -12.69 -8.27
CA ARG A 156 12.30 -13.48 -9.05
C ARG A 156 13.75 -13.09 -8.76
N LYS A 157 14.01 -11.81 -8.51
CA LYS A 157 15.38 -11.26 -8.33
C LYS A 157 15.74 -10.91 -6.89
N ARG A 158 14.79 -10.99 -5.95
CA ARG A 158 14.93 -10.61 -4.52
C ARG A 158 15.38 -9.15 -4.30
N TRP A 159 15.02 -8.25 -5.22
CA TRP A 159 15.39 -6.84 -5.14
C TRP A 159 14.39 -6.07 -4.29
N SER A 160 14.66 -5.94 -2.99
CA SER A 160 13.79 -5.23 -2.04
C SER A 160 13.62 -3.73 -2.35
N VAL A 161 14.60 -3.12 -3.03
CA VAL A 161 14.54 -1.71 -3.47
C VAL A 161 13.33 -1.46 -4.38
N LEU A 162 13.02 -2.39 -5.29
CA LEU A 162 11.87 -2.25 -6.18
C LEU A 162 10.57 -2.27 -5.38
N THR A 163 10.44 -3.17 -4.41
CA THR A 163 9.22 -3.27 -3.61
C THR A 163 8.98 -2.01 -2.79
N ILE A 164 10.01 -1.50 -2.11
CA ILE A 164 9.91 -0.26 -1.32
C ILE A 164 9.55 0.93 -2.22
N LEU A 165 10.23 1.08 -3.36
CA LEU A 165 9.97 2.20 -4.27
C LEU A 165 8.57 2.14 -4.88
N THR A 166 8.10 0.94 -5.22
CA THR A 166 6.74 0.71 -5.74
C THR A 166 5.69 1.07 -4.68
N LEU A 167 5.89 0.64 -3.42
CA LEU A 167 5.00 0.97 -2.32
C LEU A 167 4.95 2.48 -2.06
N VAL A 168 6.10 3.16 -2.01
CA VAL A 168 6.17 4.61 -1.79
C VAL A 168 5.49 5.39 -2.91
N LEU A 169 5.77 5.07 -4.18
CA LEU A 169 5.13 5.76 -5.30
C LEU A 169 3.63 5.50 -5.34
N THR A 170 3.19 4.26 -5.07
CA THR A 170 1.77 3.93 -4.99
C THR A 170 1.08 4.71 -3.87
N ALA A 171 1.73 4.85 -2.71
CA ALA A 171 1.21 5.65 -1.60
C ALA A 171 1.07 7.13 -1.98
N ILE A 172 2.05 7.71 -2.68
CA ILE A 172 1.98 9.09 -3.19
C ILE A 172 0.77 9.25 -4.12
N TYR A 173 0.53 8.29 -5.02
CA TYR A 173 -0.63 8.30 -5.92
C TYR A 173 -1.96 8.18 -5.17
N GLN A 174 -2.05 7.26 -4.20
CA GLN A 174 -3.25 7.08 -3.39
C GLN A 174 -3.58 8.34 -2.59
N TRP A 175 -2.61 8.92 -1.87
CA TRP A 175 -2.82 10.13 -1.08
C TRP A 175 -3.06 11.37 -1.93
N GLY A 176 -2.32 11.52 -3.03
CA GLY A 176 -2.55 12.60 -3.99
C GLY A 176 -3.97 12.58 -4.56
N TRP A 177 -4.50 11.39 -4.82
CA TRP A 177 -5.89 11.23 -5.24
C TRP A 177 -6.87 11.49 -4.10
N VAL A 178 -6.62 10.98 -2.89
CA VAL A 178 -7.48 11.20 -1.71
C VAL A 178 -7.65 12.69 -1.43
N ILE A 179 -6.55 13.45 -1.37
CA ILE A 179 -6.57 14.88 -1.06
C ILE A 179 -7.36 15.69 -2.10
N LYS A 180 -7.24 15.31 -3.39
CA LYS A 180 -7.82 16.09 -4.49
C LYS A 180 -9.25 15.69 -4.86
N PHE A 181 -9.60 14.42 -4.75
CA PHE A 181 -10.79 13.86 -5.39
C PHE A 181 -11.69 13.02 -4.48
N LEU A 182 -11.29 12.69 -3.24
CA LEU A 182 -12.10 11.84 -2.36
C LEU A 182 -13.48 12.45 -2.10
N GLY A 183 -13.56 13.77 -1.87
CA GLY A 183 -14.84 14.45 -1.63
C GLY A 183 -15.83 14.42 -2.79
N GLN A 184 -15.36 14.12 -4.01
CA GLN A 184 -16.20 13.98 -5.21
C GLN A 184 -16.39 12.52 -5.64
N SER A 185 -15.82 11.56 -4.89
CA SER A 185 -15.76 10.16 -5.26
C SER A 185 -16.51 9.30 -4.24
N PRO A 186 -17.09 8.15 -4.64
CA PRO A 186 -17.75 7.26 -3.70
C PRO A 186 -16.73 6.66 -2.71
N LEU A 187 -17.00 6.80 -1.41
CA LEU A 187 -16.14 6.27 -0.34
C LEU A 187 -15.85 4.76 -0.46
N PRO A 188 -16.81 3.89 -0.84
CA PRO A 188 -16.53 2.47 -1.06
C PRO A 188 -15.46 2.20 -2.13
N LEU A 189 -15.37 3.05 -3.16
CA LEU A 189 -14.36 2.91 -4.21
C LEU A 189 -12.97 3.20 -3.65
N ALA A 190 -12.82 4.26 -2.84
CA ALA A 190 -11.56 4.58 -2.19
C ALA A 190 -11.09 3.44 -1.28
N MET A 191 -11.99 2.92 -0.43
CA MET A 191 -11.72 1.76 0.42
C MET A 191 -11.33 0.53 -0.39
N GLY A 192 -12.06 0.25 -1.48
CA GLY A 192 -11.76 -0.84 -2.40
C GLY A 192 -10.36 -0.73 -3.01
N ILE A 193 -9.95 0.47 -3.43
CA ILE A 193 -8.59 0.72 -3.93
C ILE A 193 -7.56 0.40 -2.86
N PHE A 194 -7.65 1.00 -1.67
CA PHE A 194 -6.68 0.73 -0.59
C PHE A 194 -6.62 -0.76 -0.22
N LEU A 195 -7.78 -1.43 -0.18
CA LEU A 195 -7.87 -2.86 0.14
C LEU A 195 -7.24 -3.74 -0.94
N VAL A 196 -7.53 -3.49 -2.22
CA VAL A 196 -6.97 -4.29 -3.34
C VAL A 196 -5.45 -4.17 -3.38
N PHE A 197 -4.90 -2.97 -3.17
CA PHE A 197 -3.45 -2.80 -3.13
C PHE A 197 -2.81 -3.46 -1.90
N ALA A 198 -3.47 -3.40 -0.73
CA ALA A 198 -3.01 -4.11 0.46
C ALA A 198 -3.02 -5.64 0.25
N ILE A 199 -4.08 -6.18 -0.37
CA ILE A 199 -4.19 -7.61 -0.72
C ILE A 199 -3.13 -8.00 -1.74
N ALA A 200 -2.90 -7.21 -2.78
CA ALA A 200 -1.86 -7.47 -3.77
C ALA A 200 -0.46 -7.49 -3.13
N GLY A 201 -0.20 -6.55 -2.20
CA GLY A 201 1.01 -6.54 -1.38
C GLY A 201 1.14 -7.79 -0.52
N PHE A 202 0.09 -8.16 0.20
CA PHE A 202 0.01 -9.37 1.02
C PHE A 202 0.33 -10.64 0.21
N ILE A 203 -0.31 -10.81 -0.94
CA ILE A 203 -0.10 -11.96 -1.82
C ILE A 203 1.36 -12.02 -2.30
N SER A 204 1.92 -10.88 -2.73
CA SER A 204 3.32 -10.78 -3.16
C SER A 204 4.30 -11.22 -2.05
N LEU A 205 3.99 -10.88 -0.80
CA LEU A 205 4.80 -11.25 0.36
C LEU A 205 4.71 -12.73 0.68
N LEU A 206 3.51 -13.33 0.62
CA LEU A 206 3.34 -14.78 0.80
C LEU A 206 4.17 -15.57 -0.22
N PHE A 207 4.20 -15.14 -1.48
CA PHE A 207 5.05 -15.78 -2.50
C PHE A 207 6.55 -15.59 -2.23
N SER A 208 6.93 -14.41 -1.73
CA SER A 208 8.32 -14.11 -1.37
C SER A 208 8.80 -14.86 -0.12
N ALA A 209 7.91 -15.12 0.82
CA ALA A 209 8.17 -15.90 2.03
C ALA A 209 8.61 -17.33 1.74
N ARG A 210 7.97 -17.99 0.76
CA ARG A 210 8.25 -19.39 0.39
C ARG A 210 9.68 -19.63 -0.07
N GLY A 211 10.37 -18.58 -0.54
CA GLY A 211 11.77 -18.65 -0.97
C GLY A 211 12.78 -18.15 0.06
N ALA A 212 12.35 -17.62 1.21
CA ALA A 212 13.23 -16.99 2.19
C ALA A 212 13.85 -18.02 3.15
N THR A 213 15.12 -18.36 2.92
CA THR A 213 15.87 -19.32 3.74
C THR A 213 16.52 -18.68 4.97
N ASP A 214 16.98 -17.43 4.84
CA ASP A 214 17.85 -16.78 5.83
C ASP A 214 17.10 -15.73 6.65
N SER A 215 17.55 -15.48 7.89
CA SER A 215 16.94 -14.55 8.84
C SER A 215 16.82 -13.12 8.30
N SER A 216 17.84 -12.61 7.59
CA SER A 216 17.81 -11.28 6.97
C SER A 216 16.81 -11.16 5.81
N ALA A 217 16.46 -12.26 5.16
CA ALA A 217 15.41 -12.28 4.13
C ALA A 217 14.02 -12.23 4.78
N LYS A 218 13.83 -12.97 5.88
CA LYS A 218 12.60 -12.92 6.68
C LYS A 218 12.36 -11.54 7.27
N GLN A 219 13.38 -10.89 7.83
CA GLN A 219 13.26 -9.54 8.39
C GLN A 219 12.87 -8.48 7.34
N ARG A 220 13.46 -8.54 6.14
CA ARG A 220 13.07 -7.63 5.03
C ARG A 220 11.63 -7.84 4.59
N LEU A 221 11.17 -9.09 4.60
CA LEU A 221 9.80 -9.43 4.27
C LEU A 221 8.82 -8.81 5.28
N GLN A 222 9.16 -8.90 6.58
CA GLN A 222 8.37 -8.29 7.65
C GLN A 222 8.27 -6.77 7.48
N TYR A 223 9.39 -6.05 7.26
CA TYR A 223 9.28 -4.60 7.05
C TYR A 223 8.43 -4.23 5.82
N THR A 224 8.46 -5.07 4.79
CA THR A 224 7.67 -4.83 3.57
C THR A 224 6.18 -5.13 3.78
N GLY A 225 5.84 -6.15 4.57
CA GLY A 225 4.47 -6.46 4.98
C GLY A 225 3.84 -5.39 5.83
N LEU A 226 4.56 -4.95 6.85
CA LEU A 226 4.17 -3.82 7.66
C LEU A 226 3.97 -2.56 6.81
N MET A 227 4.88 -2.23 5.88
CA MET A 227 4.72 -1.08 4.99
C MET A 227 3.48 -1.16 4.09
N ALA A 228 3.16 -2.33 3.57
CA ALA A 228 1.97 -2.52 2.73
C ALA A 228 0.67 -2.34 3.52
N ALA A 229 0.66 -2.73 4.81
CA ALA A 229 -0.53 -2.64 5.65
C ALA A 229 -0.67 -1.31 6.41
N VAL A 230 0.41 -0.57 6.63
CA VAL A 230 0.35 0.75 7.27
C VAL A 230 -0.48 1.74 6.46
N MET A 231 -0.41 1.69 5.12
CA MET A 231 -1.15 2.63 4.26
C MET A 231 -2.68 2.61 4.45
N PRO A 232 -3.37 1.46 4.34
CA PRO A 232 -4.81 1.41 4.58
C PRO A 232 -5.17 1.75 6.04
N LEU A 233 -4.30 1.49 7.02
CA LEU A 233 -4.52 1.90 8.41
C LEU A 233 -4.46 3.43 8.59
N ILE A 234 -3.49 4.12 7.99
CA ILE A 234 -3.43 5.60 8.01
C ILE A 234 -4.68 6.17 7.32
N PHE A 235 -5.13 5.56 6.23
CA PHE A 235 -6.37 5.96 5.57
C PHE A 235 -7.59 5.80 6.49
N ALA A 236 -7.70 4.69 7.24
CA ALA A 236 -8.77 4.50 8.23
C ALA A 236 -8.74 5.57 9.33
N VAL A 237 -7.55 5.91 9.85
CA VAL A 237 -7.39 6.99 10.85
C VAL A 237 -7.84 8.34 10.27
N TYR A 238 -7.48 8.64 9.02
CA TYR A 238 -7.94 9.84 8.32
C TYR A 238 -9.47 9.88 8.18
N LEU A 239 -10.10 8.77 7.78
CA LEU A 239 -11.56 8.69 7.67
C LEU A 239 -12.26 8.85 9.03
N ALA A 240 -11.66 8.35 10.11
CA ALA A 240 -12.18 8.54 11.46
C ALA A 240 -12.09 10.00 11.91
N ALA A 241 -11.01 10.69 11.56
CA ALA A 241 -10.73 12.06 11.97
C ALA A 241 -11.56 13.11 11.20
N VAL A 242 -11.90 12.85 9.94
CA VAL A 242 -12.62 13.81 9.10
C VAL A 242 -14.13 13.70 9.30
N PRO A 243 -14.83 14.77 9.74
CA PRO A 243 -16.23 14.69 10.11
C PRO A 243 -17.17 14.18 9.01
N GLN A 244 -16.88 14.51 7.75
CA GLN A 244 -17.68 14.17 6.57
C GLN A 244 -17.83 12.65 6.35
N TYR A 245 -16.84 11.85 6.71
CA TYR A 245 -16.85 10.40 6.42
C TYR A 245 -17.40 9.56 7.58
N ARG A 246 -17.63 10.16 8.76
CA ARG A 246 -18.04 9.44 9.97
C ARG A 246 -19.45 8.87 9.91
N GLU A 247 -20.34 9.47 9.11
CA GLU A 247 -21.69 8.94 8.88
C GLU A 247 -21.67 7.52 8.30
N HIS A 248 -20.55 7.15 7.65
CA HIS A 248 -20.33 5.83 7.08
C HIS A 248 -19.61 4.88 8.06
N ALA A 249 -19.97 4.91 9.35
CA ALA A 249 -19.33 4.14 10.42
C ALA A 249 -19.23 2.63 10.10
N THR A 250 -20.27 2.05 9.50
CA THR A 250 -20.28 0.64 9.08
C THR A 250 -19.18 0.33 8.08
N LEU A 251 -18.95 1.23 7.11
CA LEU A 251 -17.89 1.06 6.12
C LEU A 251 -16.51 1.23 6.76
N LEU A 252 -16.34 2.23 7.63
CA LEU A 252 -15.07 2.49 8.31
C LEU A 252 -14.65 1.30 9.17
N PHE A 253 -15.52 0.84 10.07
CA PHE A 253 -15.18 -0.26 10.96
C PHE A 253 -15.11 -1.60 10.22
N GLY A 254 -15.94 -1.81 9.20
CA GLY A 254 -15.83 -2.98 8.33
C GLY A 254 -14.48 -3.03 7.59
N PHE A 255 -14.02 -1.89 7.09
CA PHE A 255 -12.72 -1.76 6.43
C PHE A 255 -11.56 -2.08 7.38
N VAL A 256 -11.56 -1.50 8.59
CA VAL A 256 -10.55 -1.80 9.62
C VAL A 256 -10.58 -3.28 10.01
N LEU A 257 -11.77 -3.86 10.20
CA LEU A 257 -11.92 -5.27 10.55
C LEU A 257 -11.33 -6.21 9.49
N ILE A 258 -11.56 -5.93 8.21
CA ILE A 258 -10.96 -6.72 7.12
C ILE A 258 -9.44 -6.63 7.14
N ILE A 259 -8.88 -5.43 7.38
CA ILE A 259 -7.43 -5.23 7.48
C ILE A 259 -6.86 -5.98 8.67
N ASP A 260 -7.49 -5.90 9.84
CA ASP A 260 -7.05 -6.57 11.06
C ASP A 260 -7.07 -8.09 10.91
N ILE A 261 -8.07 -8.65 10.23
CA ILE A 261 -8.11 -10.08 9.88
C ILE A 261 -6.95 -10.44 8.94
N GLY A 262 -6.65 -9.59 7.95
CA GLY A 262 -5.51 -9.78 7.05
C GLY A 262 -4.15 -9.71 7.77
N LEU A 263 -4.01 -8.78 8.72
CA LEU A 263 -2.83 -8.62 9.58
C LEU A 263 -2.66 -9.81 10.53
N LEU A 264 -3.75 -10.30 11.11
CA LEU A 264 -3.76 -11.52 11.91
C LEU A 264 -3.30 -12.72 11.06
N ALA A 265 -3.81 -12.84 9.83
CA ALA A 265 -3.40 -13.87 8.89
C ALA A 265 -1.92 -13.74 8.48
N LEU A 266 -1.37 -12.52 8.36
CA LEU A 266 0.08 -12.29 8.18
C LEU A 266 0.87 -12.81 9.37
N THR A 267 0.47 -12.44 10.58
CA THR A 267 1.18 -12.85 11.80
C THR A 267 1.19 -14.37 11.94
N ILE A 268 0.05 -15.04 11.74
CA ILE A 268 -0.03 -16.51 11.78
C ILE A 268 0.71 -17.13 10.57
N GLY A 269 0.56 -16.57 9.37
CA GLY A 269 1.16 -17.13 8.15
C GLY A 269 2.69 -17.04 8.14
N LEU A 270 3.22 -15.86 8.45
CA LEU A 270 4.61 -15.47 8.27
C LEU A 270 5.41 -15.31 9.58
N GLY A 271 4.76 -15.41 10.74
CA GLY A 271 5.39 -15.13 12.04
C GLY A 271 5.72 -13.65 12.23
N GLU A 272 4.96 -12.78 11.58
CA GLU A 272 5.20 -11.34 11.57
C GLU A 272 4.47 -10.67 12.74
N GLU A 273 5.13 -10.61 13.89
CA GLU A 273 4.49 -10.19 15.15
C GLU A 273 3.97 -8.74 15.12
N LEU A 274 4.69 -7.85 14.42
CA LEU A 274 4.35 -6.44 14.37
C LEU A 274 3.04 -6.17 13.61
N ALA A 275 2.66 -7.03 12.67
CA ALA A 275 1.47 -6.84 11.83
C ALA A 275 0.18 -6.83 12.67
N HIS A 276 -0.02 -7.82 13.54
CA HIS A 276 -1.20 -7.87 14.40
C HIS A 276 -1.22 -6.72 15.42
N ALA A 277 -0.05 -6.34 15.94
CA ALA A 277 0.08 -5.23 16.89
C ALA A 277 -0.19 -3.85 16.25
N THR A 278 0.24 -3.61 15.01
CA THR A 278 -0.08 -2.36 14.31
C THR A 278 -1.56 -2.25 14.00
N GLY A 279 -2.22 -3.37 13.66
CA GLY A 279 -3.68 -3.46 13.58
C GLY A 279 -4.32 -3.02 14.89
N ALA A 280 -3.95 -3.64 16.01
CA ALA A 280 -4.48 -3.32 17.34
C ALA A 280 -4.39 -1.82 17.69
N VAL A 281 -3.23 -1.21 17.47
CA VAL A 281 -3.01 0.22 17.73
C VAL A 281 -3.91 1.06 16.81
N ALA A 282 -4.00 0.73 15.53
CA ALA A 282 -4.83 1.47 14.59
C ALA A 282 -6.33 1.33 14.91
N THR A 283 -6.81 0.14 15.29
CA THR A 283 -8.20 -0.07 15.73
C THR A 283 -8.53 0.80 16.95
N LEU A 284 -7.65 0.81 17.96
CA LEU A 284 -7.82 1.63 19.15
C LEU A 284 -7.87 3.12 18.81
N LEU A 285 -6.95 3.60 17.96
CA LEU A 285 -6.92 4.99 17.51
C LEU A 285 -8.18 5.36 16.73
N VAL A 286 -8.59 4.54 15.76
CA VAL A 286 -9.81 4.76 14.96
C VAL A 286 -11.04 4.81 15.85
N MET A 287 -11.18 3.86 16.78
CA MET A 287 -12.30 3.84 17.73
C MET A 287 -12.28 5.07 18.64
N ALA A 288 -11.12 5.45 19.18
CA ALA A 288 -11.00 6.59 20.09
C ALA A 288 -11.35 7.90 19.39
N ILE A 289 -10.83 8.12 18.19
CA ILE A 289 -11.09 9.32 17.39
C ILE A 289 -12.58 9.39 17.02
N TRP A 290 -13.17 8.26 16.59
CA TRP A 290 -14.56 8.24 16.15
C TRP A 290 -15.54 8.51 17.31
N VAL A 291 -15.36 7.84 18.45
CA VAL A 291 -16.26 7.94 19.62
C VAL A 291 -16.11 9.28 20.36
N ALA A 292 -14.95 9.95 20.26
CA ALA A 292 -14.71 11.26 20.88
C ALA A 292 -15.49 12.42 20.24
N GLN A 293 -16.12 12.20 19.09
CA GLN A 293 -16.79 13.23 18.32
C GLN A 293 -18.32 13.03 18.32
N PRO A 294 -19.15 14.09 18.20
CA PRO A 294 -20.61 13.95 18.18
C PRO A 294 -21.10 13.09 17.00
N TYR A 295 -22.03 12.17 17.24
CA TYR A 295 -22.56 11.23 16.24
C TYR A 295 -24.10 11.30 16.13
N ALA A 296 -24.63 10.90 14.97
CA ALA A 296 -26.06 10.82 14.69
C ALA A 296 -26.75 9.68 15.49
N SER A 297 -28.09 9.70 15.52
CA SER A 297 -28.92 8.93 16.48
C SER A 297 -28.66 7.42 16.52
N ASP A 298 -28.26 6.80 15.39
CA ASP A 298 -28.21 5.34 15.27
C ASP A 298 -26.77 4.79 15.14
N ALA A 299 -25.78 5.66 14.96
CA ALA A 299 -24.40 5.25 14.70
C ALA A 299 -23.72 4.61 15.92
N TRP A 300 -24.21 4.87 17.13
CA TRP A 300 -23.68 4.26 18.36
C TRP A 300 -23.93 2.75 18.41
N MET A 301 -25.02 2.24 17.83
CA MET A 301 -25.29 0.79 17.76
C MET A 301 -24.27 0.08 16.86
N VAL A 302 -23.90 0.73 15.76
CA VAL A 302 -22.83 0.25 14.88
C VAL A 302 -21.50 0.22 15.64
N ALA A 303 -21.18 1.27 16.40
CA ALA A 303 -19.97 1.30 17.23
C ALA A 303 -19.96 0.21 18.30
N VAL A 304 -21.09 -0.10 18.95
CA VAL A 304 -21.21 -1.22 19.90
C VAL A 304 -20.95 -2.56 19.20
N GLY A 305 -21.60 -2.80 18.06
CA GLY A 305 -21.45 -4.05 17.31
C GLY A 305 -20.02 -4.29 16.82
N PHE A 306 -19.38 -3.26 16.28
CA PHE A 306 -17.99 -3.36 15.83
C PHE A 306 -16.98 -3.40 16.97
N THR A 307 -17.21 -2.68 18.08
CA THR A 307 -16.40 -2.84 19.29
C THR A 307 -16.44 -4.31 19.73
N ALA A 308 -17.62 -4.94 19.78
CA ALA A 308 -17.74 -6.35 20.10
C ALA A 308 -16.96 -7.24 19.12
N ALA A 309 -17.07 -6.99 17.81
CA ALA A 309 -16.32 -7.74 16.80
C ALA A 309 -14.79 -7.63 16.97
N PHE A 310 -14.27 -6.42 17.22
CA PHE A 310 -12.84 -6.20 17.47
C PHE A 310 -12.38 -6.84 18.79
N VAL A 311 -13.17 -6.73 19.86
CA VAL A 311 -12.87 -7.38 21.13
C VAL A 311 -12.78 -8.90 20.94
N VAL A 312 -13.74 -9.50 20.24
CA VAL A 312 -13.71 -10.94 19.91
C VAL A 312 -12.48 -11.29 19.08
N LEU A 313 -12.15 -10.49 18.06
CA LEU A 313 -10.96 -10.71 17.22
C LEU A 313 -9.68 -10.76 18.07
N TYR A 314 -9.40 -9.71 18.84
CA TYR A 314 -8.17 -9.61 19.64
C TYR A 314 -8.17 -10.55 20.87
N ALA A 315 -9.34 -10.91 21.39
CA ALA A 315 -9.47 -11.86 22.48
C ALA A 315 -9.18 -13.30 22.01
N LEU A 316 -9.70 -13.69 20.85
CA LEU A 316 -9.57 -15.05 20.35
C LEU A 316 -8.34 -15.24 19.45
N ALA A 317 -7.65 -14.17 19.04
CA ALA A 317 -6.50 -14.24 18.14
C ALA A 317 -5.40 -15.23 18.60
N PRO A 318 -4.96 -15.27 19.88
CA PRO A 318 -3.99 -16.27 20.33
C PRO A 318 -4.50 -17.71 20.24
N LEU A 319 -5.77 -17.96 20.57
CA LEU A 319 -6.38 -19.30 20.46
C LEU A 319 -6.40 -19.78 19.00
N VAL A 320 -6.67 -18.87 18.06
CA VAL A 320 -6.59 -19.17 16.63
C VAL A 320 -5.14 -19.50 16.24
N ALA A 321 -4.17 -18.73 16.74
CA ALA A 321 -2.75 -18.96 16.47
C ALA A 321 -2.25 -20.32 17.02
N ASP A 322 -2.67 -20.69 18.22
CA ASP A 322 -2.38 -21.98 18.84
C ASP A 322 -2.95 -23.16 18.04
N ARG A 323 -4.15 -23.00 17.48
CA ARG A 323 -4.77 -23.99 16.59
C ARG A 323 -3.95 -24.26 15.33
N PHE A 324 -3.14 -23.28 14.90
CA PHE A 324 -2.19 -23.43 13.79
C PHE A 324 -0.77 -23.79 14.24
N SER A 325 -0.58 -24.19 15.51
CA SER A 325 0.72 -24.51 16.12
C SER A 325 1.74 -23.36 16.02
N LYS A 326 1.25 -22.12 16.07
CA LYS A 326 2.06 -20.89 15.99
C LYS A 326 1.66 -19.91 17.10
N PRO A 327 1.95 -20.24 18.37
CA PRO A 327 1.60 -19.38 19.49
C PRO A 327 2.23 -18.00 19.30
N PHE A 328 1.51 -16.96 19.72
CA PHE A 328 2.04 -15.61 19.69
C PHE A 328 3.06 -15.40 20.80
N SER A 329 4.14 -14.71 20.44
CA SER A 329 5.14 -14.20 21.39
C SER A 329 5.27 -12.68 21.26
N GLY A 330 5.96 -12.09 22.24
CA GLY A 330 6.37 -10.68 22.19
C GLY A 330 5.22 -9.71 21.97
N VAL A 331 5.34 -8.89 20.92
CA VAL A 331 4.41 -7.78 20.66
C VAL A 331 3.08 -8.27 20.09
N ALA A 332 3.07 -9.41 19.39
CA ALA A 332 1.82 -10.02 18.91
C ALA A 332 0.94 -10.52 20.06
N ALA A 333 1.56 -11.09 21.10
CA ALA A 333 0.83 -11.47 22.31
C ALA A 333 0.25 -10.23 23.01
N GLN A 334 0.99 -9.12 23.05
CA GLN A 334 0.50 -7.86 23.63
C GLN A 334 -0.70 -7.25 22.89
N ALA A 335 -0.91 -7.57 21.60
CA ALA A 335 -2.10 -7.15 20.87
C ALA A 335 -3.41 -7.67 21.52
N ALA A 336 -3.32 -8.74 22.32
CA ALA A 336 -4.40 -9.23 23.17
C ALA A 336 -5.02 -8.14 24.08
N TYR A 337 -4.21 -7.18 24.53
CA TYR A 337 -4.65 -6.07 25.40
C TYR A 337 -5.53 -5.06 24.66
N ALA A 338 -5.60 -5.09 23.32
CA ALA A 338 -6.57 -4.32 22.55
C ALA A 338 -8.02 -4.69 22.92
N ALA A 339 -8.28 -5.96 23.22
CA ALA A 339 -9.63 -6.42 23.61
C ALA A 339 -10.17 -5.73 24.86
N PRO A 340 -9.52 -5.77 26.04
CA PRO A 340 -10.03 -5.08 27.22
C PRO A 340 -9.96 -3.56 27.09
N THR A 341 -8.98 -3.01 26.37
CA THR A 341 -8.87 -1.56 26.20
C THR A 341 -10.01 -1.00 25.35
N LEU A 342 -10.42 -1.67 24.28
CA LEU A 342 -11.56 -1.27 23.45
C LEU A 342 -12.88 -1.08 24.22
N LEU A 343 -13.01 -1.67 25.42
CA LEU A 343 -14.17 -1.44 26.29
C LEU A 343 -14.31 0.02 26.75
N PHE A 344 -13.26 0.85 26.63
CA PHE A 344 -13.38 2.30 26.84
C PHE A 344 -14.51 2.91 25.99
N ALA A 345 -14.75 2.37 24.78
CA ALA A 345 -15.78 2.85 23.88
C ALA A 345 -17.16 2.81 24.55
N PHE A 346 -17.48 1.75 25.31
CA PHE A 346 -18.73 1.68 26.08
C PHE A 346 -18.84 2.77 27.13
N ALA A 347 -17.73 3.12 27.80
CA ALA A 347 -17.73 4.17 28.82
C ALA A 347 -17.93 5.57 28.22
N VAL A 348 -17.45 5.81 27.00
CA VAL A 348 -17.71 7.08 26.31
C VAL A 348 -19.12 7.10 25.70
N LEU A 349 -19.58 5.99 25.11
CA LEU A 349 -20.93 5.86 24.56
C LEU A 349 -22.01 6.01 25.65
N ALA A 350 -21.78 5.50 26.86
CA ALA A 350 -22.69 5.59 28.00
C ALA A 350 -22.99 7.05 28.42
N ARG A 351 -22.07 7.99 28.14
CA ARG A 351 -22.26 9.42 28.41
C ARG A 351 -23.19 10.12 27.42
N SER A 352 -23.53 9.45 26.31
CA SER A 352 -24.43 10.03 25.31
C SER A 352 -25.89 9.91 25.75
N PRO A 353 -26.71 10.95 25.53
CA PRO A 353 -28.14 10.89 25.83
C PRO A 353 -28.84 9.72 25.11
N LEU A 354 -28.46 9.49 23.85
CA LEU A 354 -29.02 8.46 22.96
C LEU A 354 -28.82 7.03 23.50
N ALA A 355 -27.63 6.71 24.00
CA ALA A 355 -27.37 5.40 24.61
C ALA A 355 -27.94 5.30 26.03
N GLY A 356 -28.20 6.45 26.69
CA GLY A 356 -28.90 6.57 27.96
C GLY A 356 -30.31 5.95 27.92
N ASP A 357 -31.05 6.21 26.83
CA ASP A 357 -32.43 5.78 26.63
C ASP A 357 -32.57 4.26 26.37
N ALA A 358 -31.48 3.56 26.06
CA ALA A 358 -31.48 2.13 25.77
C ALA A 358 -30.39 1.34 26.54
N PRO A 359 -30.45 1.29 27.89
CA PRO A 359 -29.42 0.64 28.73
C PRO A 359 -29.11 -0.79 28.33
N VAL A 360 -30.14 -1.58 28.08
CA VAL A 360 -29.99 -3.01 27.78
C VAL A 360 -29.17 -3.20 26.51
N LYS A 361 -29.39 -2.37 25.48
CA LYS A 361 -28.66 -2.45 24.21
C LYS A 361 -27.18 -2.08 24.33
N LEU A 362 -26.82 -1.27 25.33
CA LEU A 362 -25.43 -0.90 25.60
C LEU A 362 -24.74 -1.89 26.55
N PHE A 363 -25.40 -2.27 27.65
CA PHE A 363 -24.76 -3.04 28.72
C PHE A 363 -24.81 -4.57 28.50
N ALA A 364 -25.85 -5.11 27.84
CA ALA A 364 -25.88 -6.54 27.53
C ALA A 364 -24.64 -7.00 26.73
N PRO A 365 -24.24 -6.32 25.63
CA PRO A 365 -23.00 -6.68 24.94
C PRO A 365 -21.77 -6.42 25.80
N LEU A 366 -21.71 -5.33 26.58
CA LEU A 366 -20.58 -5.08 27.50
C LEU A 366 -20.37 -6.24 28.48
N PHE A 367 -21.43 -6.71 29.15
CA PHE A 367 -21.34 -7.83 30.08
C PHE A 367 -20.92 -9.13 29.39
N ALA A 368 -21.46 -9.41 28.20
CA ALA A 368 -21.03 -10.58 27.42
C ALA A 368 -19.53 -10.52 27.07
N LEU A 369 -19.01 -9.34 26.70
CA LEU A 369 -17.59 -9.14 26.42
C LEU A 369 -16.72 -9.23 27.67
N LEU A 370 -17.18 -8.74 28.82
CA LEU A 370 -16.49 -8.90 30.11
C LEU A 370 -16.37 -10.38 30.49
N VAL A 371 -17.44 -11.16 30.31
CA VAL A 371 -17.42 -12.62 30.54
C VAL A 371 -16.43 -13.30 29.60
N LEU A 372 -16.41 -12.93 28.31
CA LEU A 372 -15.46 -13.45 27.34
C LEU A 372 -14.00 -13.16 27.74
N ILE A 373 -13.70 -11.92 28.13
CA ILE A 373 -12.35 -11.52 28.54
C ILE A 373 -11.95 -12.20 29.86
N ALA A 374 -12.87 -12.34 30.81
CA ALA A 374 -12.63 -13.03 32.06
C ALA A 374 -12.32 -14.52 31.82
N TRP A 375 -13.13 -15.19 31.00
CA TRP A 375 -12.87 -16.57 30.60
C TRP A 375 -11.49 -16.73 29.97
N ARG A 376 -11.14 -15.84 29.02
CA ARG A 376 -9.82 -15.84 28.39
C ARG A 376 -8.68 -15.63 29.40
N ALA A 377 -8.82 -14.63 30.28
CA ALA A 377 -7.81 -14.31 31.28
C ALA A 377 -7.53 -15.49 32.22
N ILE A 378 -8.57 -16.24 32.59
CA ILE A 378 -8.45 -17.47 33.40
C ILE A 378 -7.72 -18.56 32.61
N THR A 379 -8.10 -18.79 31.34
CA THR A 379 -7.49 -19.85 30.52
C THR A 379 -6.02 -19.57 30.16
N ALA A 380 -5.63 -18.31 30.08
CA ALA A 380 -4.28 -17.89 29.71
C ALA A 380 -3.40 -17.54 30.93
N GLU A 381 -3.93 -17.58 32.16
CA GLU A 381 -3.29 -17.08 33.39
C GLU A 381 -2.84 -15.60 33.31
N GLU A 382 -3.44 -14.82 32.41
CA GLU A 382 -3.12 -13.41 32.15
C GLU A 382 -4.07 -12.47 32.93
N PHE A 383 -3.87 -12.37 34.25
CA PHE A 383 -4.74 -11.58 35.15
C PHE A 383 -4.83 -10.09 34.78
N LEU A 384 -3.84 -9.54 34.07
CA LEU A 384 -3.84 -8.14 33.63
C LEU A 384 -4.97 -7.86 32.62
N LEU A 385 -5.32 -8.83 31.76
CA LEU A 385 -6.45 -8.71 30.83
C LEU A 385 -7.76 -8.47 31.58
N TYR A 386 -7.97 -9.20 32.69
CA TYR A 386 -9.15 -9.08 33.53
C TYR A 386 -9.21 -7.72 34.23
N PHE A 387 -8.09 -7.24 34.79
CA PHE A 387 -8.05 -5.97 35.51
C PHE A 387 -8.39 -4.78 34.60
N VAL A 388 -7.82 -4.73 33.39
CA VAL A 388 -8.11 -3.67 32.41
C VAL A 388 -9.57 -3.72 31.97
N ALA A 389 -10.12 -4.93 31.76
CA ALA A 389 -11.53 -5.09 31.40
C ALA A 389 -12.46 -4.61 32.51
N ALA A 390 -12.20 -5.03 33.75
CA ALA A 390 -12.97 -4.64 34.93
C ALA A 390 -12.95 -3.12 35.15
N PHE A 391 -11.79 -2.48 34.97
CA PHE A 391 -11.67 -1.01 35.06
C PHE A 391 -12.61 -0.29 34.09
N PHE A 392 -12.60 -0.67 32.81
CA PHE A 392 -13.49 -0.02 31.81
C PHE A 392 -14.96 -0.41 31.99
N GLY A 393 -15.25 -1.64 32.43
CA GLY A 393 -16.60 -2.06 32.80
C GLY A 393 -17.19 -1.20 33.92
N LEU A 394 -16.40 -0.97 34.98
CA LEU A 394 -16.77 -0.09 36.08
C LEU A 394 -16.92 1.36 35.62
N ALA A 395 -15.96 1.88 34.85
CA ALA A 395 -16.02 3.24 34.30
C ALA A 395 -17.27 3.48 33.44
N ALA A 396 -17.70 2.47 32.65
CA ALA A 396 -18.92 2.56 31.87
C ALA A 396 -20.17 2.58 32.75
N SER A 397 -20.23 1.73 33.78
CA SER A 397 -21.35 1.71 34.72
C SER A 397 -21.46 2.99 35.56
N ALA A 398 -20.33 3.60 35.93
CA ALA A 398 -20.26 4.82 36.73
C ALA A 398 -20.51 6.11 35.94
N SER A 399 -20.54 6.02 34.60
CA SER A 399 -20.73 7.19 33.72
C SER A 399 -22.20 7.53 33.42
N ARG A 400 -23.13 6.86 34.10
CA ARG A 400 -24.58 7.11 34.03
C ARG A 400 -25.10 7.94 35.20
#